data_AF-A3XG63-F1
#
_entry.id   AF-A3XG63-F1
#
_cell.length_a   1.000
_cell.length_b   1.000
_cell.length_c   1.000
_cell.angle_alpha   90.00
_cell.angle_beta   90.00
_cell.angle_gamma   90.00
#
_symmetry.space_group_name_H-M   'P 1'
#
loop_
_entity.id
_entity.type
_entity.pdbx_description
1 polymer ?
#
loop_
_entity_poly.entity_id
_entity_poly.type
_entity_poly.pdbx_seq_one_letter_code
_entity_poly.pdbx_strand_id
1 'polypeptide(L)'
;MKYFKRNWNETRGDQYDSWGKSVWLFETDNNGEVLRQIEIYDNGKVLKYDNQNIEDEFGMLADQNIDLTEFNEFTIKKEEFENKWK
;
A
#
# COMPACT_ATOMS: atom_id res chain seq x y z
N MET A 1 11.73 -9.47 -5.28
CA MET A 1 10.77 -8.55 -4.64
C MET A 1 11.17 -7.14 -4.94
N LYS A 2 10.19 -6.30 -5.23
CA LYS A 2 10.35 -4.85 -5.39
C LYS A 2 9.51 -4.14 -4.33
N TYR A 3 9.89 -2.92 -3.99
CA TYR A 3 9.25 -2.15 -2.92
C TYR A 3 8.97 -0.74 -3.39
N PHE A 4 7.76 -0.27 -3.15
CA PHE A 4 7.29 1.02 -3.62
C PHE A 4 6.63 1.82 -2.50
N LYS A 5 6.68 3.14 -2.62
CA LYS A 5 5.96 4.07 -1.75
C LYS A 5 5.41 5.24 -2.56
N ARG A 6 4.09 5.38 -2.57
CA ARG A 6 3.39 6.42 -3.34
C ARG A 6 2.43 7.20 -2.43
N ASN A 7 2.44 8.51 -2.56
CA ASN A 7 1.45 9.36 -1.92
C ASN A 7 0.18 9.36 -2.78
N TRP A 8 -0.96 9.09 -2.14
CA TRP A 8 -2.28 9.23 -2.74
C TRP A 8 -2.90 10.53 -2.27
N ASN A 9 -3.04 11.49 -3.18
CA ASN A 9 -3.52 12.84 -2.86
C ASN A 9 -5.04 12.96 -2.78
N GLU A 10 -5.75 11.87 -3.09
CA GLU A 10 -7.20 11.77 -3.01
C GLU A 10 -7.59 11.13 -1.68
N THR A 11 -8.77 11.51 -1.17
CA THR A 11 -9.40 10.86 -0.02
C THR A 11 -10.19 9.64 -0.49
N ARG A 12 -10.69 8.84 0.46
CA ARG A 12 -11.36 7.56 0.15
C ARG A 12 -12.68 7.73 -0.60
N GLY A 13 -13.39 8.85 -0.42
CA GLY A 13 -14.70 9.09 -1.04
C GLY A 13 -15.83 8.21 -0.50
N ASP A 14 -15.58 7.41 0.54
CA ASP A 14 -16.54 6.54 1.20
C ASP A 14 -16.87 7.04 2.63
N GLN A 15 -17.53 6.21 3.45
CA GLN A 15 -17.85 6.56 4.85
C GLN A 15 -16.61 6.86 5.72
N TYR A 16 -15.41 6.51 5.26
CA TYR A 16 -14.14 6.75 5.91
C TYR A 16 -13.35 7.91 5.27
N ASP A 17 -13.98 8.73 4.41
CA ASP A 17 -13.36 9.89 3.75
C ASP A 17 -12.65 10.85 4.72
N SER A 18 -13.20 10.99 5.93
CA SER A 18 -12.62 11.79 7.02
C SER A 18 -11.22 11.34 7.47
N TRP A 19 -10.72 10.19 7.02
CA TRP A 19 -9.37 9.72 7.31
C TRP A 19 -8.30 10.53 6.57
N GLY A 20 -8.69 11.25 5.52
CA GLY A 20 -7.84 12.13 4.74
C GLY A 20 -7.08 11.41 3.63
N LYS A 21 -5.96 12.00 3.21
CA LYS A 21 -5.08 11.44 2.19
C LYS A 21 -4.31 10.25 2.75
N SER A 22 -3.60 9.53 1.88
CA SER A 22 -2.87 8.34 2.29
C SER A 22 -1.48 8.22 1.65
N VAL A 23 -0.63 7.45 2.31
CA VAL A 23 0.64 6.97 1.78
C VAL A 23 0.56 5.45 1.69
N TRP A 24 0.76 4.93 0.49
CA TRP A 24 0.69 3.51 0.21
C TRP A 24 2.10 2.95 0.05
N LEU A 25 2.36 1.80 0.68
CA LEU A 25 3.58 1.04 0.53
C LEU A 25 3.24 -0.35 0.00
N PHE A 26 4.01 -0.82 -0.98
CA PHE A 26 3.81 -2.14 -1.58
C PHE A 26 5.11 -2.96 -1.53
N GLU A 27 4.98 -4.24 -1.20
CA GLU A 27 5.94 -5.27 -1.58
C GLU A 27 5.32 -6.07 -2.74
N THR A 28 6.06 -6.18 -3.85
CA THR A 28 5.63 -6.97 -5.00
C THR A 28 6.62 -8.07 -5.33
N ASP A 29 6.16 -9.06 -6.10
CA ASP A 29 7.04 -9.95 -6.83
C ASP A 29 7.76 -9.22 -8.00
N ASN A 30 8.46 -9.95 -8.86
CA ASN A 30 9.16 -9.35 -10.01
C ASN A 30 8.25 -9.04 -11.21
N ASN A 31 6.98 -9.47 -11.17
CA ASN A 31 5.95 -9.24 -12.19
C ASN A 31 4.92 -8.16 -11.77
N GLY A 32 5.07 -7.61 -10.55
CA GLY A 32 4.21 -6.56 -10.01
C GLY A 32 3.03 -7.07 -9.19
N GLU A 33 2.91 -8.38 -8.96
CA GLU A 33 1.91 -8.94 -8.06
C GLU A 33 2.16 -8.45 -6.64
N VAL A 34 1.16 -7.87 -6.00
CA VAL A 34 1.26 -7.33 -4.63
C VAL A 34 1.18 -8.47 -3.62
N LEU A 35 2.23 -8.62 -2.81
CA LEU A 35 2.34 -9.66 -1.79
C LEU A 35 2.02 -9.14 -0.39
N ARG A 36 2.37 -7.87 -0.13
CA ARG A 36 2.04 -7.14 1.09
C ARG A 36 1.78 -5.68 0.76
N GLN A 37 0.81 -5.06 1.44
CA GLN A 37 0.56 -3.63 1.32
C GLN A 37 0.31 -2.96 2.68
N ILE A 38 0.68 -1.69 2.76
CA ILE A 38 0.41 -0.82 3.91
C ILE A 38 -0.24 0.45 3.40
N GLU A 39 -1.34 0.86 4.02
CA GLU A 39 -1.97 2.16 3.77
C GLU A 39 -1.90 2.99 5.05
N ILE A 40 -1.30 4.17 4.98
CA ILE A 40 -1.15 5.08 6.13
C ILE A 40 -1.95 6.35 5.82
N TYR A 41 -3.01 6.60 6.57
CA TYR A 41 -3.90 7.75 6.40
C TYR A 41 -3.51 8.93 7.30
N ASP A 42 -3.87 10.14 6.89
CA ASP A 42 -3.55 11.40 7.60
C ASP A 42 -4.03 11.41 9.06
N ASN A 43 -5.18 10.77 9.34
CA ASN A 43 -5.70 10.65 10.71
C ASN A 43 -4.94 9.63 11.59
N GLY A 44 -3.88 9.03 11.07
CA GLY A 44 -3.07 8.02 11.76
C GLY A 44 -3.59 6.59 11.64
N LYS A 45 -4.67 6.33 10.89
CA LYS A 45 -5.06 4.95 10.58
C LYS A 45 -4.05 4.28 9.68
N VAL A 46 -3.78 3.02 10.00
CA VAL A 46 -2.88 2.15 9.25
C VAL A 46 -3.61 0.85 8.95
N LEU A 47 -3.70 0.51 7.67
CA LEU A 47 -4.18 -0.78 7.19
C LEU A 47 -2.98 -1.59 6.68
N LYS A 48 -3.00 -2.90 6.91
CA LYS A 48 -1.96 -3.83 6.46
C LYS A 48 -2.63 -5.07 5.91
N TYR A 49 -2.29 -5.46 4.69
CA TYR A 49 -2.84 -6.65 4.06
C TYR A 49 -1.72 -7.52 3.50
N ASP A 50 -1.93 -8.83 3.57
CA ASP A 50 -1.07 -9.88 3.05
C ASP A 50 -1.90 -11.15 2.76
N ASN A 51 -1.25 -12.25 2.39
CA ASN A 51 -1.94 -13.51 2.09
C ASN A 51 -2.62 -14.17 3.30
N GLN A 52 -2.33 -13.74 4.54
CA GLN A 52 -2.99 -14.20 5.75
C GLN A 52 -4.16 -13.28 6.15
N ASN A 53 -4.11 -12.02 5.73
CA ASN A 53 -5.10 -10.97 6.01
C ASN A 53 -5.44 -10.27 4.69
N ILE A 54 -6.19 -10.95 3.83
CA ILE A 54 -6.47 -10.48 2.46
C ILE A 54 -7.48 -9.34 2.46
N GLU A 55 -8.45 -9.32 3.37
CA GLU A 55 -9.49 -8.29 3.42
C GLU A 55 -10.04 -8.09 4.84
N ASP A 56 -10.62 -6.91 5.07
CA ASP A 56 -11.39 -6.56 6.26
C ASP A 56 -12.53 -5.57 5.89
N GLU A 57 -13.19 -4.97 6.89
CA GLU A 57 -14.27 -4.01 6.66
C GLU A 57 -13.82 -2.66 6.06
N PHE A 58 -12.50 -2.43 5.93
CA PHE A 58 -11.91 -1.18 5.44
C PHE A 58 -11.32 -1.32 4.04
N GLY A 59 -11.00 -2.53 3.58
CA GLY A 59 -10.35 -2.73 2.30
C GLY A 59 -9.82 -4.15 2.12
N MET A 60 -8.96 -4.30 1.11
CA MET A 60 -8.36 -5.58 0.74
C MET A 60 -6.99 -5.41 0.10
N LEU A 61 -6.19 -6.47 0.13
CA LEU A 61 -4.96 -6.61 -0.65
C LEU A 61 -5.26 -6.36 -2.13
N ALA A 62 -4.44 -5.54 -2.76
CA ALA A 62 -4.56 -5.21 -4.17
C ALA A 62 -4.61 -6.48 -5.02
N ASP A 63 -5.63 -6.57 -5.88
CA ASP A 63 -5.90 -7.69 -6.77
C ASP A 63 -5.38 -7.45 -8.20
N GLN A 64 -4.76 -6.28 -8.44
CA GLN A 64 -4.14 -5.91 -9.70
C GLN A 64 -2.62 -5.77 -9.54
N ASN A 65 -1.89 -6.15 -10.58
CA ASN A 65 -0.45 -5.95 -10.64
C ASN A 65 -0.10 -4.46 -10.73
N ILE A 66 0.97 -4.08 -10.05
CA ILE A 66 1.62 -2.79 -10.21
C ILE A 66 2.35 -2.74 -11.56
N ASP A 67 2.10 -1.69 -12.34
CA ASP A 67 2.94 -1.39 -13.50
C ASP A 67 4.34 -0.97 -13.01
N LEU A 68 5.29 -1.89 -13.15
CA LEU A 68 6.66 -1.72 -12.69
C LEU A 68 7.43 -0.62 -13.42
N THR A 69 6.97 -0.20 -14.60
CA THR A 69 7.56 0.89 -15.37
C THR A 69 7.10 2.23 -14.82
N GLU A 70 5.78 2.38 -14.60
CA GLU A 70 5.21 3.58 -13.97
C GLU A 70 5.74 3.73 -12.54
N PHE A 71 5.79 2.65 -11.76
CA PHE A 71 6.14 2.73 -10.34
C PHE A 71 7.64 2.81 -10.06
N ASN A 72 8.49 2.76 -11.08
CA ASN A 72 9.94 2.76 -10.89
C ASN A 72 10.44 4.00 -10.13
N GLU A 73 9.83 5.17 -10.34
CA GLU A 73 10.18 6.41 -9.62
C GLU A 73 9.82 6.39 -8.13
N PHE A 74 8.90 5.52 -7.72
CA PHE A 74 8.42 5.36 -6.34
C PHE A 74 9.18 4.27 -5.57
N THR A 75 10.28 3.76 -6.14
CA THR A 75 11.05 2.67 -5.53
C THR A 75 11.63 3.09 -4.19
N ILE A 76 11.44 2.24 -3.18
CA ILE A 76 12.07 2.36 -1.86
C ILE A 76 12.95 1.16 -1.56
N LYS A 77 13.76 1.26 -0.50
CA LYS A 77 14.54 0.13 0.00
C LYS A 77 13.63 -0.83 0.78
N LYS A 78 13.97 -2.13 0.76
CA LYS A 78 13.30 -3.15 1.57
C LYS A 78 13.20 -2.74 3.04
N GLU A 79 14.27 -2.20 3.61
CA GLU A 79 14.33 -1.84 5.02
C GLU A 79 13.30 -0.75 5.38
N GLU A 80 12.97 0.16 4.46
CA GLU A 80 11.94 1.17 4.70
C GLU A 80 10.56 0.51 4.84
N PHE A 81 10.23 -0.43 3.95
CA PHE A 81 8.99 -1.19 4.04
C PHE A 81 8.93 -2.02 5.33
N GLU A 82 9.96 -2.82 5.62
CA GLU A 82 9.97 -3.71 6.78
C GLU A 82 9.90 -2.96 8.11
N ASN A 83 10.47 -1.74 8.17
CA ASN A 83 10.35 -0.90 9.36
C ASN A 83 8.92 -0.38 9.60
N LYS A 84 8.10 -0.26 8.55
CA LYS A 84 6.67 0.05 8.66
C LYS A 84 5.82 -1.20 8.86
N TRP A 85 6.30 -2.35 8.41
CA TRP A 85 5.58 -3.62 8.52
C TRP A 85 5.56 -4.19 9.94
N LYS A 86 6.61 -3.95 10.73
CA LYS A 86 6.64 -4.27 12.18
C LYS A 86 5.42 -3.73 12.93
#